data_AF-A0A101WZX2-F1
#
_entry.id   AF-A0A101WZX2-F1
#
_cell.length_a   1.000
_cell.length_b   1.000
_cell.length_c   1.000
_cell.angle_alpha   90.00
_cell.angle_beta   90.00
_cell.angle_gamma   90.00
#
_symmetry.space_group_name_H-M   'P 1'
#
loop_
_entity.id
_entity.type
_entity.pdbx_description
1 polymer ?
#
loop_
_entity_poly.entity_id
_entity_poly.type
_entity_poly.pdbx_seq_one_letter_code
_entity_poly.pdbx_strand_id
1 'polypeptide(L)'
;MIEDFNPWWASREGVEEVEIYRRYAESEVRWRPDLIDRLSLRPFSLNFVFGPRQVGKSTALILLVKELLERGAHLKSVFEQTPVGQHLQRLGW
;
A
#
# COMPACT_ATOMS: atom_id res chain seq x y z
N MET A 1 -16.67 3.61 -5.77
CA MET A 1 -16.06 3.96 -7.08
C MET A 1 -14.58 3.58 -7.05
N ILE A 2 -13.86 3.58 -8.18
CA ILE A 2 -12.46 3.12 -8.21
C ILE A 2 -11.53 4.01 -7.36
N GLU A 3 -11.92 5.27 -7.20
CA GLU A 3 -11.29 6.29 -6.39
C GLU A 3 -11.29 5.95 -4.89
N ASP A 4 -12.29 5.20 -4.41
CA ASP A 4 -12.38 4.80 -2.99
C ASP A 4 -11.29 3.79 -2.59
N PHE A 5 -10.68 3.11 -3.57
CA PHE A 5 -9.60 2.14 -3.31
C PHE A 5 -8.26 2.83 -3.05
N ASN A 6 -8.06 4.04 -3.57
CA ASN A 6 -6.76 4.71 -3.58
C ASN A 6 -6.94 6.16 -3.12
N PRO A 7 -7.06 6.42 -1.81
CA PRO A 7 -7.26 7.77 -1.29
C PRO A 7 -6.16 8.74 -1.74
N TRP A 8 -4.95 8.24 -2.00
CA TRP A 8 -3.85 9.05 -2.50
C TRP A 8 -4.04 9.60 -3.92
N TRP A 9 -5.09 9.19 -4.64
CA TRP A 9 -5.44 9.78 -5.94
C TRP A 9 -5.99 11.21 -5.81
N ALA A 10 -6.53 11.58 -4.65
CA ALA A 10 -7.00 12.92 -4.36
C ALA A 10 -5.87 13.84 -3.87
N SER A 11 -4.99 13.32 -3.00
CA SER A 11 -3.84 14.02 -2.42
C SER A 11 -2.71 13.05 -2.11
N ARG A 12 -1.45 13.48 -2.07
CA ARG A 12 -0.33 12.57 -1.73
C ARG A 12 -0.48 12.02 -0.31
N GLU A 13 -1.09 12.81 0.57
CA GLU A 13 -1.31 12.54 1.99
C GLU A 13 -2.42 11.50 2.20
N GLY A 14 -3.27 11.21 1.21
CA GLY A 14 -4.36 10.24 1.36
C GLY A 14 -3.90 8.83 1.73
N VAL A 15 -2.65 8.45 1.42
CA VAL A 15 -2.07 7.18 1.90
C VAL A 15 -2.04 7.07 3.43
N GLU A 16 -2.00 8.20 4.15
CA GLU A 16 -1.98 8.24 5.61
C GLU A 16 -3.33 7.86 6.23
N GLU A 17 -4.40 7.95 5.46
CA GLU A 17 -5.75 7.54 5.84
C GLU A 17 -5.98 6.03 5.69
N VAL A 18 -5.07 5.32 5.02
CA VAL A 18 -5.17 3.87 4.81
C VAL A 18 -4.92 3.15 6.13
N GLU A 19 -5.88 2.34 6.57
CA GLU A 19 -5.84 1.65 7.87
C GLU A 19 -4.55 0.85 8.13
N ILE A 20 -3.98 0.21 7.10
CA ILE A 20 -2.71 -0.51 7.22
C ILE A 20 -1.55 0.45 7.52
N TYR A 21 -1.51 1.62 6.85
CA TYR A 21 -0.49 2.63 7.11
C TYR A 21 -0.69 3.26 8.49
N ARG A 22 -1.93 3.59 8.86
CA ARG A 22 -2.27 4.15 10.17
C ARG A 22 -1.78 3.25 11.32
N ARG A 23 -2.10 1.95 11.25
CA ARG A 23 -1.60 0.95 12.23
C ARG A 23 -0.07 0.89 12.29
N TYR A 24 0.60 1.01 11.16
CA TYR A 24 2.06 1.07 11.13
C TYR A 24 2.57 2.35 11.80
N ALA A 25 2.02 3.52 11.46
CA ALA A 25 2.45 4.81 11.98
C ALA A 25 2.26 4.90 13.51
N GLU A 26 1.15 4.35 14.02
CA GLU A 26 0.78 4.27 15.43
C GLU A 26 1.55 3.18 16.20
N SER A 27 2.23 2.24 15.52
CA SER A 27 2.95 1.15 16.20
C SER A 27 4.18 1.66 16.96
N GLU A 28 4.45 1.04 18.12
CA GLU A 28 5.66 1.32 18.91
C GLU A 28 6.94 1.07 18.11
N VAL A 29 6.91 0.03 17.25
CA VAL A 29 8.03 -0.39 16.41
C VAL A 29 7.66 -0.22 14.94
N ARG A 30 8.15 0.87 14.35
CA ARG A 30 8.04 1.15 12.91
C ARG A 30 9.14 0.44 12.12
N TRP A 31 8.97 -0.85 11.90
CA TRP A 31 9.91 -1.63 11.10
C TRP A 31 9.65 -1.43 9.59
N ARG A 32 10.66 -0.94 8.87
CA ARG A 32 10.65 -0.88 7.40
C ARG A 32 11.23 -2.18 6.83
N PRO A 33 10.43 -3.03 6.15
CA PRO A 33 10.93 -4.28 5.58
C PRO A 33 11.91 -4.05 4.42
N ASP A 34 13.02 -4.77 4.41
CA ASP A 34 14.03 -4.73 3.35
C ASP A 34 13.50 -5.24 2.00
N LEU A 35 12.40 -5.99 2.00
CA LEU A 35 11.62 -6.35 0.82
C LEU A 35 11.38 -5.15 -0.11
N ILE A 36 11.14 -3.95 0.44
CA ILE A 36 10.89 -2.74 -0.35
C ILE A 36 12.05 -2.47 -1.32
N ASP A 37 13.29 -2.64 -0.87
CA ASP A 37 14.49 -2.38 -1.66
C ASP A 37 14.82 -3.53 -2.64
N ARG A 38 14.23 -4.71 -2.42
CA ARG A 38 14.43 -5.90 -3.27
C ARG A 38 13.47 -5.92 -4.47
N LEU A 39 12.39 -5.13 -4.43
CA LEU A 39 11.43 -5.04 -5.53
C LEU A 39 12.02 -4.23 -6.70
N SER A 40 11.97 -4.80 -7.90
CA SER A 40 12.33 -4.04 -9.10
C SER A 40 11.21 -3.05 -9.41
N LEU A 41 11.57 -1.78 -9.58
CA LEU A 41 10.66 -0.71 -10.03
C LEU A 41 10.96 -0.26 -11.47
N ARG A 42 11.73 -1.06 -12.21
CA ARG A 42 12.03 -0.77 -13.62
C ARG A 42 10.76 -0.99 -14.46
N PRO A 43 10.55 -0.22 -15.55
CA PRO A 43 9.41 -0.43 -16.42
C PRO A 43 9.25 -1.90 -16.84
N PHE A 44 8.01 -2.37 -16.85
CA PHE A 44 7.63 -3.75 -17.20
C PHE A 44 8.17 -4.85 -16.25
N SER A 45 8.57 -4.51 -15.02
CA SER A 45 8.88 -5.51 -14.00
C SER A 45 7.61 -6.12 -13.39
N LEU A 46 7.54 -7.46 -13.35
CA LEU A 46 6.57 -8.21 -12.55
C LEU A 46 7.26 -8.77 -11.31
N ASN A 47 6.85 -8.31 -10.13
CA ASN A 47 7.38 -8.79 -8.87
C ASN A 47 6.37 -9.72 -8.20
N PHE A 48 6.86 -10.81 -7.62
CA PHE A 48 6.06 -11.70 -6.81
C PHE A 48 6.50 -11.65 -5.35
N VAL A 49 5.57 -11.34 -4.45
CA VAL A 49 5.81 -11.29 -3.01
C VAL A 49 5.04 -12.41 -2.33
N PHE A 50 5.76 -13.44 -1.88
CA PHE A 50 5.17 -14.60 -1.19
C PHE A 50 5.70 -14.75 0.22
N GLY A 51 4.90 -15.37 1.08
CA GLY A 51 5.28 -15.69 2.45
C GLY A 51 4.06 -15.95 3.35
N PRO A 52 4.26 -16.45 4.58
CA PRO A 52 3.18 -16.78 5.52
C PRO A 52 2.23 -15.62 5.77
N ARG A 53 0.99 -15.88 6.22
CA ARG A 53 0.06 -14.80 6.61
C ARG A 53 0.65 -13.96 7.74
N GLN A 54 0.32 -12.67 7.76
CA GLN A 54 0.68 -11.72 8.84
C GLN A 54 2.18 -11.43 9.02
N VAL A 55 3.02 -11.71 8.02
CA VAL A 55 4.47 -11.37 8.05
C VAL A 55 4.81 -9.96 7.55
N GLY A 56 3.83 -9.06 7.43
CA GLY A 56 4.06 -7.66 7.03
C GLY A 56 4.12 -7.40 5.51
N LYS A 57 3.70 -8.35 4.65
CA LYS A 57 3.70 -8.16 3.19
C LYS A 57 2.86 -6.94 2.74
N SER A 58 1.62 -6.83 3.21
CA SER A 58 0.75 -5.69 2.88
C SER A 58 1.29 -4.37 3.44
N THR A 59 1.90 -4.40 4.64
CA THR A 59 2.58 -3.25 5.21
C THR A 59 3.76 -2.80 4.35
N ALA A 60 4.59 -3.73 3.86
CA ALA A 60 5.69 -3.40 2.96
C ALA A 60 5.19 -2.71 1.67
N LEU A 61 4.10 -3.20 1.09
CA LEU A 61 3.52 -2.62 -0.13
C LEU A 61 2.95 -1.22 0.12
N ILE A 62 2.23 -0.97 1.22
CA ILE A 62 1.69 0.38 1.49
C ILE A 62 2.82 1.38 1.82
N LEU A 63 3.89 0.93 2.48
CA LEU A 63 5.08 1.75 2.69
C LEU A 63 5.79 2.08 1.38
N LEU A 64 5.88 1.11 0.46
CA LEU A 64 6.38 1.37 -0.88
C LEU A 64 5.51 2.40 -1.62
N VAL A 65 4.18 2.32 -1.51
CA VAL A 65 3.28 3.35 -2.07
C VAL A 65 3.61 4.73 -1.50
N LYS A 66 3.72 4.86 -0.16
CA LYS A 66 4.12 6.12 0.49
C LYS A 66 5.44 6.66 -0.09
N GLU A 67 6.47 5.82 -0.16
CA GLU A 67 7.78 6.22 -0.66
C GLU A 67 7.74 6.67 -2.13
N LEU A 68 6.97 5.99 -2.98
CA LEU A 68 6.80 6.39 -4.38
C LEU A 68 6.12 7.76 -4.49
N LEU A 69 5.08 7.99 -3.68
CA LEU A 69 4.37 9.27 -3.64
C LEU A 69 5.28 10.41 -3.14
N GLU A 70 6.10 10.17 -2.12
CA GLU A 70 7.08 11.14 -1.62
C GLU A 70 8.19 11.45 -2.62
N ARG A 71 8.60 10.45 -3.42
CA ARG A 71 9.59 10.61 -4.50
C ARG A 71 9.05 11.30 -5.75
N GLY A 72 7.80 11.78 -5.73
CA GLY A 72 7.24 12.55 -6.84
C GLY A 72 6.45 11.73 -7.86
N ALA A 73 6.17 10.44 -7.61
CA ALA A 73 5.35 9.64 -8.52
C ALA A 73 3.99 10.32 -8.78
N HIS A 74 3.45 10.14 -9.98
CA HIS A 74 2.12 10.63 -10.32
C HIS A 74 1.07 9.82 -9.55
N LEU A 75 0.09 10.49 -8.93
CA LEU A 75 -0.84 9.83 -8.01
C LEU A 75 -1.54 8.62 -8.64
N LYS A 76 -1.99 8.77 -9.89
CA LYS A 76 -2.70 7.72 -10.64
C LYS A 76 -1.79 6.64 -11.25
N SER A 77 -0.47 6.77 -11.16
CA SER A 77 0.45 5.71 -11.62
C SER A 77 0.62 4.60 -10.57
N VAL A 78 0.08 4.79 -9.37
CA VAL A 78 0.10 3.81 -8.28
C VAL A 78 -1.33 3.38 -7.99
N PHE A 79 -1.60 2.09 -8.14
CA PHE A 79 -2.89 1.46 -7.87
C PHE A 79 -2.68 0.25 -6.96
N GLU A 80 -3.44 0.18 -5.88
CA GLU A 80 -3.46 -0.95 -4.96
C GLU A 80 -4.89 -1.49 -4.88
N GLN A 81 -5.01 -2.81 -4.87
CA GLN A 81 -6.29 -3.48 -4.72
C GLN A 81 -6.13 -4.70 -3.82
N THR A 82 -6.68 -4.61 -2.61
CA THR A 82 -6.73 -5.74 -1.69
C THR A 82 -8.11 -6.43 -1.74
N PRO A 83 -8.18 -7.77 -1.93
CA PRO A 83 -9.45 -8.52 -1.95
C PRO A 83 -10.29 -8.40 -0.67
N VAL A 84 -9.65 -8.13 0.47
CA VAL A 84 -10.31 -8.01 1.78
C VAL A 84 -11.23 -6.77 1.84
N GLY A 85 -10.91 -5.69 1.14
CA GLY A 85 -11.77 -4.50 1.07
C GLY A 85 -13.12 -4.76 0.37
N GLN A 86 -13.15 -5.71 -0.58
CA GLN A 86 -14.38 -6.11 -1.25
C GLN A 86 -15.28 -6.98 -0.37
N HIS A 87 -14.74 -7.71 0.61
CA HIS A 87 -15.59 -8.54 1.47
C HIS A 87 -16.44 -7.69 2.42
N LEU A 88 -15.90 -6.57 2.91
CA LEU A 88 -16.64 -5.67 3.81
C LEU A 88 -17.66 -4.82 3.05
N GLN A 89 -17.28 -4.24 1.90
CA GLN A 89 -18.23 -3.46 1.07
C GLN A 89 -19.36 -4.31 0.47
N ARG A 90 -19.14 -5.62 0.24
CA ARG A 90 -20.18 -6.53 -0.27
C ARG A 90 -21.10 -7.08 0.82
N LEU A 91 -20.76 -6.92 2.09
CA LEU A 91 -21.55 -7.40 3.23
C LEU A 91 -22.45 -6.32 3.85
N GLY A 92 -22.37 -5.06 3.41
CA GLY A 92 -23.29 -4.00 3.86
C GLY A 92 -23.13 -3.64 5.34
N TRP A 93 -21.90 -3.67 5.86
CA TRP A 93 -21.53 -3.19 7.20
C TRP A 93 -20.54 -2.03 7.08
#